data_AF-A0A379VM85-F1
#
_entry.id   AF-A0A379VM85-F1
#
_cell.length_a   1.000
_cell.length_b   1.000
_cell.length_c   1.000
_cell.angle_alpha   90.00
_cell.angle_beta   90.00
_cell.angle_gamma   90.00
#
_symmetry.space_group_name_H-M   'P 1'
#
loop_
_entity.id
_entity.type
_entity.pdbx_description
1 polymer ?
#
loop_
_entity_poly.entity_id
_entity_poly.type
_entity_poly.pdbx_seq_one_letter_code
_entity_poly.pdbx_strand_id
1 'polypeptide(L)' 'MKTLFITTTRENMSAQEVADYPLSGAIFTLQVAVAGMKKSRFIERQAGSTGTTFSLG' A
#
# COMPACT_ATOMS: atom_id res chain seq x y z
N MET A 1 7.30 14.59 6.50
CA MET A 1 8.25 13.52 6.12
C MET A 1 8.88 13.89 4.79
N LYS A 2 10.21 14.00 4.65
CA LYS A 2 10.87 14.39 3.39
C LYS A 2 11.60 13.24 2.67
N THR A 3 11.38 12.01 3.12
CA THR A 3 11.92 10.81 2.48
C THR A 3 10.79 10.07 1.77
N LEU A 4 10.96 9.80 0.48
CA LEU A 4 10.08 8.94 -0.31
C LEU A 4 10.67 7.53 -0.38
N PHE A 5 9.87 6.54 0.00
CA PHE A 5 10.22 5.12 -0.12
C PHE A 5 9.50 4.54 -1.33
N ILE A 6 10.23 3.84 -2.20
CA ILE A 6 9.71 3.27 -3.45
C ILE A 6 10.00 1.77 -3.43
N THR A 7 8.95 0.96 -3.53
CA THR A 7 9.06 -0.47 -3.74
C THR A 7 9.00 -0.78 -5.23
N THR A 8 9.79 -1.75 -5.67
CA THR A 8 9.75 -2.27 -7.05
C THR A 8 9.58 -3.79 -7.00
N THR A 9 9.23 -4.41 -8.12
CA THR A 9 9.06 -5.88 -8.22
C THR A 9 9.98 -6.46 -9.29
N ARG A 10 10.10 -7.79 -9.33
CA ARG A 10 10.64 -8.56 -10.46
C ARG A 10 9.58 -9.43 -11.11
N GLU A 11 8.31 -9.11 -10.88
CA GLU A 11 7.21 -9.93 -11.34
C GLU A 11 7.19 -9.96 -12.87
N ASN A 12 7.08 -11.15 -13.45
CA ASN A 12 7.07 -11.40 -14.90
C ASN A 12 8.35 -10.99 -15.67
N MET A 13 9.49 -10.78 -14.99
CA MET A 13 10.77 -10.56 -15.67
C MET A 13 11.44 -11.88 -16.07
N SER A 14 12.01 -11.92 -17.27
CA SER A 14 12.88 -13.01 -17.71
C SER A 14 14.23 -12.99 -16.99
N ALA A 15 14.96 -14.10 -17.03
CA ALA A 15 16.31 -14.17 -16.45
C ALA A 15 17.29 -13.15 -17.06
N GLN A 16 17.15 -12.87 -18.36
CA GLN A 16 17.97 -11.88 -19.06
C GLN A 16 17.66 -10.46 -18.56
N GLU A 17 16.38 -10.10 -18.47
CA GLU A 17 15.98 -8.77 -17.99
C GLU A 17 16.37 -8.56 -16.52
N VAL A 18 16.32 -9.61 -15.70
CA VAL A 18 16.79 -9.54 -14.32
C VAL A 18 18.30 -9.31 -14.26
N ALA A 19 19.07 -9.89 -15.18
CA ALA A 19 20.51 -9.66 -15.29
C ALA A 19 20.83 -8.24 -15.78
N ASP A 20 20.07 -7.73 -16.76
CA ASP A 20 20.24 -6.39 -17.32
C ASP A 20 19.80 -5.29 -16.32
N TYR A 21 18.81 -5.59 -15.46
CA TYR A 21 18.29 -4.68 -14.45
C TYR A 21 18.43 -5.27 -13.04
N PRO A 22 19.66 -5.34 -12.49
CA PRO A 22 19.93 -6.03 -11.23
C PRO A 22 19.28 -5.37 -10.00
N LEU A 23 18.82 -4.13 -10.12
CA LEU A 23 18.14 -3.39 -9.05
C LEU A 23 16.61 -3.51 -9.09
N SER A 24 16.03 -4.17 -10.09
CA SER A 24 14.60 -4.52 -10.04
C SER A 24 14.32 -5.30 -8.75
N GLY A 25 13.19 -5.06 -8.10
CA GLY A 25 12.87 -5.64 -6.79
C GLY A 25 13.55 -4.99 -5.58
N ALA A 26 14.45 -4.01 -5.76
CA ALA A 26 15.02 -3.26 -4.66
C ALA A 26 14.03 -2.24 -4.08
N ILE A 27 14.28 -1.83 -2.83
CA ILE A 27 13.62 -0.68 -2.22
C ILE A 27 14.53 0.52 -2.38
N PHE A 28 14.01 1.58 -2.99
CA PHE A 28 14.72 2.83 -3.17
C PHE A 28 14.24 3.87 -2.16
N THR A 29 15.15 4.78 -1.79
CA THR A 29 14.82 5.94 -0.97
C THR A 29 15.32 7.21 -1.63
N LEU A 30 14.51 8.26 -1.56
CA LEU A 30 14.85 9.55 -2.14
C LEU A 30 14.52 10.68 -1.17
N GLN A 31 15.46 11.62 -1.02
CA GLN A 31 15.18 12.88 -0.32
C GLN A 31 14.43 13.82 -1.25
N VAL A 32 13.29 14.35 -0.80
CA VAL A 32 12.42 15.22 -1.58
C VAL A 32 12.19 16.56 -0.87
N ALA A 33 12.02 17.63 -1.65
CA ALA A 33 11.81 18.98 -1.10
C ALA A 33 10.46 19.13 -0.38
N VAL A 34 9.46 18.34 -0.79
CA VAL A 34 8.08 18.43 -0.31
C VAL A 34 7.85 17.47 0.85
N ALA A 35 7.20 17.95 1.92
CA ALA A 35 6.85 17.11 3.04
C ALA A 35 5.60 16.26 2.72
N GLY A 36 5.74 14.94 2.80
CA GLY A 36 4.63 13.99 2.82
C GLY A 36 3.92 13.94 4.18
N MET A 37 2.74 13.31 4.17
CA MET A 37 1.87 13.09 5.33
C MET A 37 1.86 11.62 5.75
N LYS A 38 1.64 11.37 7.05
CA LYS A 38 1.45 10.01 7.56
C LYS A 38 0.10 9.48 7.06
N LYS A 39 0.08 8.25 6.55
CA LYS A 39 -1.17 7.56 6.22
C LYS A 39 -1.96 7.31 7.51
N SER A 40 -3.24 7.69 7.54
CA SER A 40 -4.13 7.38 8.66
C SER A 40 -4.24 5.87 8.84
N ARG A 41 -4.40 5.44 10.09
CA ARG A 41 -4.65 4.03 10.39
C ARG A 41 -6.00 3.63 9.81
N PHE A 42 -6.09 2.38 9.36
CA PHE A 42 -7.37 1.78 9.03
C PHE A 42 -8.26 1.72 10.28
N ILE A 43 -9.55 2.00 10.11
CA ILE A 43 -10.56 1.91 11.16
C ILE A 43 -11.64 0.98 10.63
N GLU A 44 -11.73 -0.22 11.17
CA GLU A 44 -12.82 -1.15 10.88
C GLU A 44 -14.11 -0.61 11.49
N ARG A 45 -15.13 -0.39 10.66
CA ARG A 45 -16.48 -0.07 11.13
C ARG A 45 -17.34 -1.30 10.91
N GLN A 46 -17.74 -1.95 12.00
CA GLN A 46 -18.74 -3.02 11.95
C GLN A 46 -20.02 -2.45 11.34
N ALA A 47 -20.48 -3.04 10.23
CA ALA A 47 -21.79 -2.73 9.70
C ALA A 47 -22.80 -3.23 10.74
N GLY A 48 -23.48 -2.31 11.42
CA GLY A 48 -24.36 -2.61 12.53
C GLY A 48 -25.38 -3.69 12.17
N SER A 49 -25.43 -4.74 13.00
CA SER A 49 -26.57 -5.62 13.16
C SER A 49 -27.75 -4.79 13.67
N THR A 50 -28.41 -4.05 12.78
CA THR A 50 -29.65 -3.35 13.11
C THR A 50 -30.78 -4.38 13.00
N GLY A 51 -30.87 -5.26 13.99
CA GLY A 51 -32.00 -6.16 14.17
C GLY A 51 -33.25 -5.33 14.42
N THR A 52 -33.99 -5.03 13.37
CA THR A 52 -35.33 -4.48 13.47
C THR A 52 -36.28 -5.66 13.69
N THR A 53 -36.60 -5.95 14.94
CA THR A 53 -37.65 -6.92 15.29
C THR A 53 -38.99 -6.32 14.92
N PHE A 54 -39.60 -6.77 13.81
CA PHE A 54 -40.99 -6.47 13.50
C PHE A 54 -41.90 -7.37 14.35
N SER A 55 -42.57 -6.78 15.33
CA SER A 55 -43.71 -7.40 16.02
C SER A 55 -44.94 -7.26 15.11
N LEU A 56 -45.44 -8.38 14.60
CA LEU A 56 -46.78 -8.48 14.02
C LEU A 56 -47.75 -8.63 15.20
N GLY A 57 -48.45 -7.53 15.51
CA GLY A 57 -49.71 -7.58 16.24
C GLY A 57 -50.87 -7.93 15.32
#